data_AF-A0A961WFJ2-F1
#
_entry.id   AF-A0A961WFJ2-F1
#
_cell.length_a   1.000
_cell.length_b   1.000
_cell.length_c   1.000
_cell.angle_alpha   90.00
_cell.angle_beta   90.00
_cell.angle_gamma   90.00
#
_symmetry.space_group_name_H-M   'P 1'
#
loop_
_entity.id
_entity.type
_entity.pdbx_description
1 polymer ?
#
loop_
_entity_poly.entity_id
_entity_poly.type
_entity_poly.pdbx_seq_one_letter_code
_entity_poly.pdbx_strand_id
1 'polypeptide(L)'
;TVVPYYLLIVGSPQEIPFEFQYQLDVNYAVGRIDFDTPEEYRNYVQSVVKAETDNVYRPNSFVMFAPTNQDDRATQLSNDELAVRVQEQLVADRPDWRVSYISGEEATKKQLELYLGGKDTPTLIFFTGHGVPFSMGDEHQIPYQGALLSQDWPGPKEWKGPIPSDFYFSGEDVHSEADLHGLIAVLSGSYSAGTPAYDNFPSPGMATAKPMAPFDFVAQLPKRLLSHPNGGALAVIGKVDRMWSTAFRWKDTRTGYRVYTDMLLRLIKGYPVGAAMEPINQRHAELASEMSRIARNSHFGIEVESINVSSMWTAYTDSRNWIVIGDPAVQLMVDGLEPPIDSRLKQFRAQILMEEARNLVFEADIPGALEKYASALAFDSSLKIHPSAEIERLIPEAVQTLLEVGRSTARSGKWEDAVIQFKKALTLDPSLALNLETEAKTLTAQAFSEQAANLAETGVITEAIIKFEAALQLNPTLDISPLQDAVTIGVPVLIEQARSFAEQGDIQNSRLKFKEAIRWDPSLNINPEQELRDLAVPVLIEQGRSYAQNINIISATLKFAEAITIEPNLGIIPEQEAKQIAAQVLVSDAYDLARNQKIAEAAATFE
;
A
#
# COMPACT_ATOMS: atom_id res chain seq x y z
N THR A 1 0.25 2.44 -16.56
CA THR A 1 -1.22 2.57 -16.56
C THR A 1 -1.74 1.58 -15.54
N VAL A 2 -2.52 2.02 -14.55
CA VAL A 2 -3.06 1.14 -13.49
C VAL A 2 -4.32 0.46 -14.05
N VAL A 3 -4.40 -0.87 -13.97
CA VAL A 3 -5.60 -1.62 -14.36
C VAL A 3 -6.65 -1.45 -13.25
N PRO A 4 -7.90 -1.04 -13.56
CA PRO A 4 -8.93 -0.86 -12.54
C PRO A 4 -9.35 -2.20 -11.92
N TYR A 5 -9.86 -2.16 -10.68
CA TYR A 5 -10.29 -3.36 -9.97
C TYR A 5 -11.55 -4.01 -10.58
N TYR A 6 -12.50 -3.20 -11.06
CA TYR A 6 -13.72 -3.68 -11.73
C TYR A 6 -13.51 -3.75 -13.24
N LEU A 7 -13.74 -4.93 -13.83
CA LEU A 7 -13.51 -5.20 -15.25
C LEU A 7 -14.75 -5.84 -15.89
N LEU A 8 -15.30 -5.20 -16.92
CA LEU A 8 -16.39 -5.76 -17.71
C LEU A 8 -15.86 -6.32 -19.04
N ILE A 9 -16.01 -7.63 -19.23
CA ILE A 9 -15.77 -8.29 -20.51
C ILE A 9 -16.99 -8.07 -21.40
N VAL A 10 -16.76 -7.55 -22.61
CA VAL A 10 -17.79 -7.41 -23.64
C VAL A 10 -17.42 -8.34 -24.79
N GLY A 11 -18.18 -9.42 -24.97
CA GLY A 11 -17.94 -10.39 -26.03
C GLY A 11 -18.19 -11.84 -25.64
N SER A 12 -18.36 -12.67 -26.67
CA SER A 12 -18.69 -14.08 -26.51
C SER A 12 -17.53 -14.86 -25.86
N PRO A 13 -17.84 -15.99 -25.19
CA PRO A 13 -16.80 -16.87 -24.67
C PRO A 13 -15.98 -17.58 -25.77
N GLN A 14 -16.39 -17.51 -27.04
CA GLN A 14 -15.55 -17.96 -28.17
C GLN A 14 -14.41 -16.99 -28.47
N GLU A 15 -14.67 -15.68 -28.34
CA GLU A 15 -13.67 -14.64 -28.57
C GLU A 15 -12.79 -14.39 -27.34
N ILE A 16 -13.43 -14.36 -26.16
CA ILE A 16 -12.76 -14.17 -24.87
C ILE A 16 -13.16 -15.35 -23.97
N PRO A 17 -12.34 -16.42 -23.86
CA PRO A 17 -12.70 -17.66 -23.16
C PRO A 17 -13.22 -17.46 -21.74
N PHE A 18 -14.11 -18.35 -21.28
CA PHE A 18 -14.49 -18.38 -19.87
C PHE A 18 -13.29 -18.51 -18.92
N GLU A 19 -12.28 -19.28 -19.33
CA GLU A 19 -11.01 -19.43 -18.60
C GLU A 19 -10.33 -18.08 -18.32
N PHE A 20 -10.40 -17.15 -19.28
CA PHE A 20 -9.85 -15.80 -19.10
C PHE A 20 -10.60 -15.01 -18.03
N GLN A 21 -11.94 -15.13 -18.01
CA GLN A 21 -12.76 -14.51 -16.97
C GLN A 21 -12.42 -15.06 -15.59
N TYR A 22 -12.38 -16.40 -15.43
CA TYR A 22 -12.07 -17.03 -14.16
C TYR A 22 -10.70 -16.59 -13.60
N GLN A 23 -9.68 -16.54 -14.47
CA GLN A 23 -8.32 -16.19 -14.07
C GLN A 23 -8.19 -14.72 -13.65
N LEU A 24 -8.87 -13.81 -14.35
CA LEU A 24 -8.92 -12.40 -13.95
C LEU A 24 -9.65 -12.23 -12.62
N ASP A 25 -10.74 -12.96 -12.40
CA ASP A 25 -11.60 -12.83 -11.23
C ASP A 25 -10.93 -13.24 -9.91
N VAL A 26 -9.75 -13.88 -9.97
CA VAL A 26 -8.92 -14.15 -8.79
C VAL A 26 -8.36 -12.86 -8.17
N ASN A 27 -8.06 -11.84 -8.98
CA ASN A 27 -7.41 -10.59 -8.52
C ASN A 27 -8.26 -9.33 -8.78
N TYR A 28 -9.28 -9.45 -9.62
CA TYR A 28 -10.16 -8.37 -10.06
C TYR A 28 -11.61 -8.78 -9.81
N ALA A 29 -12.52 -7.81 -9.88
CA ALA A 29 -13.95 -8.04 -9.89
C ALA A 29 -14.45 -8.03 -11.34
N VAL A 30 -14.80 -9.19 -11.88
CA VAL A 30 -14.97 -9.40 -13.32
C VAL A 30 -16.39 -9.83 -13.67
N GLY A 31 -17.03 -9.05 -14.54
CA GLY A 31 -18.31 -9.41 -15.15
C GLY A 31 -18.19 -9.63 -16.65
N ARG A 32 -19.21 -10.22 -17.25
CA ARG A 32 -19.31 -10.42 -18.70
C ARG A 32 -20.69 -10.04 -19.22
N ILE A 33 -20.74 -9.38 -20.38
CA ILE A 33 -21.93 -9.29 -21.20
C ILE A 33 -21.64 -9.84 -22.61
N ASP A 34 -22.59 -10.62 -23.11
CA ASP A 34 -22.59 -11.23 -24.44
C ASP A 34 -24.03 -11.32 -24.92
N PHE A 35 -24.50 -10.29 -25.63
CA PHE A 35 -25.84 -10.27 -26.22
C PHE A 35 -25.78 -10.48 -27.73
N ASP A 36 -26.88 -10.97 -28.31
CA ASP A 36 -26.94 -11.37 -29.70
C ASP A 36 -27.17 -10.15 -30.63
N THR A 37 -27.72 -9.06 -30.09
CA THR A 37 -28.01 -7.83 -30.86
C THR A 37 -27.52 -6.54 -30.16
N PRO A 38 -27.16 -5.49 -30.92
CA PRO A 38 -26.82 -4.17 -30.34
C PRO A 38 -27.92 -3.53 -29.50
N GLU A 39 -29.19 -3.85 -29.78
CA GLU A 39 -30.33 -3.34 -29.01
C GLU A 39 -30.33 -3.90 -27.58
N GLU A 40 -29.96 -5.17 -27.41
CA GLU A 40 -29.87 -5.78 -26.10
C GLU A 40 -28.76 -5.17 -25.23
N TYR A 41 -27.60 -4.85 -25.84
CA TYR A 41 -26.56 -4.06 -25.17
C TYR A 41 -27.09 -2.70 -24.73
N ARG A 42 -27.84 -2.02 -25.61
CA ARG A 42 -28.45 -0.72 -25.31
C ARG A 42 -29.44 -0.82 -24.13
N ASN A 43 -30.33 -1.81 -24.15
CA ASN A 43 -31.30 -2.03 -23.09
C ASN A 43 -30.62 -2.30 -21.75
N TYR A 44 -29.57 -3.14 -21.74
CA TYR A 44 -28.82 -3.43 -20.53
C TYR A 44 -28.14 -2.17 -19.96
N VAL A 45 -27.39 -1.44 -20.80
CA VAL A 45 -26.70 -0.22 -20.37
C VAL A 45 -27.68 0.83 -19.86
N GLN A 46 -28.81 1.02 -20.54
CA GLN A 46 -29.87 1.93 -20.08
C GLN A 46 -30.44 1.50 -18.73
N SER A 47 -30.62 0.20 -18.50
CA SER A 47 -31.09 -0.32 -17.22
C SER A 47 -30.12 -0.04 -16.09
N VAL A 48 -28.82 -0.28 -16.31
CA VAL A 48 -27.75 0.01 -15.33
C VAL A 48 -27.67 1.50 -15.03
N VAL A 49 -27.54 2.35 -16.05
CA VAL A 49 -27.45 3.81 -15.86
C VAL A 49 -28.68 4.34 -15.15
N LYS A 50 -29.88 3.92 -15.55
CA LYS A 50 -31.12 4.37 -14.93
C LYS A 50 -31.24 3.92 -13.48
N ALA A 51 -30.78 2.71 -13.13
CA ALA A 51 -30.77 2.28 -11.75
C ALA A 51 -29.90 3.22 -10.89
N GLU A 52 -28.70 3.56 -11.37
CA GLU A 52 -27.77 4.43 -10.65
C GLU A 52 -28.22 5.89 -10.58
N THR A 53 -28.83 6.44 -11.65
CA THR A 53 -29.18 7.87 -11.70
C THR A 53 -30.55 8.19 -11.13
N ASP A 54 -31.53 7.30 -11.33
CA ASP A 54 -32.94 7.58 -11.02
C ASP A 54 -33.36 6.99 -9.67
N ASN A 55 -32.42 6.43 -8.90
CA ASN A 55 -32.69 5.84 -7.58
C ASN A 55 -33.83 4.81 -7.63
N VAL A 56 -33.79 3.90 -8.60
CA VAL A 56 -34.82 2.86 -8.77
C VAL A 56 -34.69 1.84 -7.65
N TYR A 57 -35.48 1.96 -6.59
CA TYR A 57 -35.44 1.04 -5.45
C TYR A 57 -36.46 -0.10 -5.56
N ARG A 58 -36.04 -1.30 -5.16
CA ARG A 58 -36.93 -2.43 -4.84
C ARG A 58 -37.00 -2.65 -3.32
N PRO A 59 -38.11 -3.20 -2.79
CA PRO A 59 -38.23 -3.51 -1.36
C PRO A 59 -37.15 -4.47 -0.89
N ASN A 60 -36.62 -4.29 0.33
CA ASN A 60 -35.60 -5.13 0.97
C ASN A 60 -36.10 -6.57 1.12
N SER A 61 -36.03 -7.34 0.04
CA SER A 61 -36.65 -8.64 -0.09
C SER A 61 -35.73 -9.62 -0.80
N PHE A 62 -35.64 -10.80 -0.21
CA PHE A 62 -34.83 -11.91 -0.66
C PHE A 62 -35.71 -13.14 -0.81
N VAL A 63 -35.61 -13.82 -1.96
CA VAL A 63 -36.30 -15.09 -2.21
C VAL A 63 -35.27 -16.20 -2.33
N MET A 64 -35.34 -17.19 -1.44
CA MET A 64 -34.66 -18.47 -1.58
C MET A 64 -35.60 -19.43 -2.30
N PHE A 65 -35.27 -19.83 -3.52
CA PHE A 65 -36.10 -20.71 -4.35
C PHE A 65 -35.39 -22.06 -4.55
N ALA A 66 -35.98 -23.14 -4.05
CA ALA A 66 -35.32 -24.44 -3.95
C ALA A 66 -36.28 -25.61 -4.24
N PRO A 67 -36.49 -26.00 -5.50
CA PRO A 67 -37.23 -27.21 -5.84
C PRO A 67 -36.64 -28.44 -5.14
N THR A 68 -37.50 -29.36 -4.69
CA THR A 68 -37.13 -30.66 -4.12
C THR A 68 -37.89 -31.76 -4.86
N ASN A 69 -37.43 -32.06 -6.08
CA ASN A 69 -38.07 -33.04 -6.95
C ASN A 69 -38.07 -34.44 -6.30
N GLN A 70 -39.17 -35.16 -6.50
CA GLN A 70 -39.34 -36.49 -5.93
C GLN A 70 -38.27 -37.46 -6.44
N ASP A 71 -37.73 -38.31 -5.56
CA ASP A 71 -36.70 -39.29 -5.90
C ASP A 71 -35.39 -38.72 -6.51
N ASP A 72 -35.18 -37.40 -6.42
CA ASP A 72 -33.93 -36.76 -6.84
C ASP A 72 -33.07 -36.36 -5.63
N ARG A 73 -31.99 -37.12 -5.39
CA ARG A 73 -31.12 -36.88 -4.24
C ARG A 73 -30.39 -35.53 -4.31
N ALA A 74 -30.13 -35.02 -5.51
CA ALA A 74 -29.37 -33.79 -5.71
C ALA A 74 -30.13 -32.56 -5.23
N THR A 75 -31.38 -32.39 -5.65
CA THR A 75 -32.26 -31.29 -5.21
C THR A 75 -32.57 -31.39 -3.71
N GLN A 76 -32.83 -32.60 -3.19
CA GLN A 76 -32.99 -32.82 -1.74
C GLN A 76 -31.76 -32.36 -0.94
N LEU A 77 -30.55 -32.76 -1.36
CA LEU A 77 -29.31 -32.33 -0.69
C LEU A 77 -29.08 -30.82 -0.79
N SER A 78 -29.30 -30.24 -1.97
CA SER A 78 -29.19 -28.79 -2.18
C SER A 78 -30.16 -28.03 -1.29
N ASN A 79 -31.35 -28.58 -1.06
CA ASN A 79 -32.32 -27.95 -0.19
C ASN A 79 -31.89 -28.01 1.28
N ASP A 80 -31.60 -29.22 1.77
CA ASP A 80 -31.34 -29.47 3.20
C ASP A 80 -30.01 -28.88 3.69
N GLU A 81 -28.98 -28.88 2.84
CA GLU A 81 -27.62 -28.47 3.22
C GLU A 81 -27.24 -27.06 2.76
N LEU A 82 -27.96 -26.46 1.78
CA LEU A 82 -27.71 -25.11 1.29
C LEU A 82 -28.92 -24.18 1.49
N ALA A 83 -30.07 -24.46 0.87
CA ALA A 83 -31.20 -23.53 0.87
C ALA A 83 -31.72 -23.21 2.27
N VAL A 84 -31.99 -24.25 3.08
CA VAL A 84 -32.48 -24.11 4.46
C VAL A 84 -31.48 -23.32 5.30
N ARG A 85 -30.18 -23.61 5.16
CA ARG A 85 -29.13 -22.95 5.94
C ARG A 85 -28.95 -21.48 5.57
N VAL A 86 -28.97 -21.17 4.29
CA VAL A 86 -28.84 -19.81 3.77
C VAL A 86 -30.00 -18.95 4.25
N GLN A 87 -31.24 -19.42 4.11
CA GLN A 87 -32.41 -18.64 4.52
C GLN A 87 -32.48 -18.48 6.05
N GLU A 88 -32.19 -19.53 6.84
CA GLU A 88 -32.15 -19.44 8.32
C GLU A 88 -31.15 -18.38 8.77
N GLN A 89 -29.95 -18.38 8.18
CA GLN A 89 -28.92 -17.42 8.52
C GLN A 89 -29.31 -15.99 8.11
N LEU A 90 -29.88 -15.81 6.90
CA LEU A 90 -30.32 -14.50 6.44
C LEU A 90 -31.44 -13.91 7.31
N VAL A 91 -32.41 -14.72 7.72
CA VAL A 91 -33.47 -14.30 8.67
C VAL A 91 -32.86 -13.87 10.00
N ALA A 92 -31.87 -14.60 10.51
CA ALA A 92 -31.21 -14.28 11.76
C ALA A 92 -30.34 -13.00 11.68
N ASP A 93 -29.57 -12.85 10.61
CA ASP A 93 -28.57 -11.79 10.45
C ASP A 93 -29.18 -10.48 9.90
N ARG A 94 -30.31 -10.55 9.17
CA ARG A 94 -31.00 -9.41 8.55
C ARG A 94 -32.51 -9.44 8.83
N PRO A 95 -32.93 -9.22 10.09
CA PRO A 95 -34.36 -9.15 10.44
C PRO A 95 -35.09 -7.98 9.78
N ASP A 96 -34.36 -7.03 9.22
CA ASP A 96 -34.87 -5.90 8.43
C ASP A 96 -35.22 -6.26 6.96
N TRP A 97 -34.90 -7.48 6.52
CA TRP A 97 -35.22 -7.98 5.18
C TRP A 97 -36.40 -8.96 5.20
N ARG A 98 -37.30 -8.84 4.22
CA ARG A 98 -38.32 -9.84 3.95
C ARG A 98 -37.69 -11.04 3.25
N VAL A 99 -37.41 -12.10 3.99
CA VAL A 99 -36.93 -13.38 3.45
C VAL A 99 -38.10 -14.31 3.18
N SER A 100 -38.24 -14.76 1.94
CA SER A 100 -39.22 -15.77 1.53
C SER A 100 -38.48 -17.04 1.09
N TYR A 101 -38.88 -18.18 1.62
CA TYR A 101 -38.32 -19.49 1.28
C TYR A 101 -39.39 -20.33 0.59
N ILE A 102 -39.13 -20.68 -0.68
CA ILE A 102 -40.06 -21.38 -1.57
C ILE A 102 -39.42 -22.71 -1.95
N SER A 103 -40.00 -23.82 -1.52
CA SER A 103 -39.42 -25.16 -1.66
C SER A 103 -40.51 -26.22 -1.84
N GLY A 104 -40.12 -27.40 -2.31
CA GLY A 104 -41.04 -28.52 -2.56
C GLY A 104 -42.21 -28.11 -3.45
N GLU A 105 -43.42 -28.53 -3.09
CA GLU A 105 -44.66 -28.32 -3.87
C GLU A 105 -44.94 -26.86 -4.26
N GLU A 106 -44.38 -25.88 -3.54
CA GLU A 106 -44.56 -24.45 -3.85
C GLU A 106 -43.61 -23.95 -4.95
N ALA A 107 -42.47 -24.62 -5.17
CA ALA A 107 -41.38 -24.20 -6.05
C ALA A 107 -41.64 -24.53 -7.54
N THR A 108 -42.83 -24.18 -8.02
CA THR A 108 -43.30 -24.44 -9.39
C THR A 108 -42.78 -23.40 -10.40
N LYS A 109 -42.81 -23.73 -11.69
CA LYS A 109 -42.51 -22.82 -12.80
C LYS A 109 -43.36 -21.55 -12.75
N LYS A 110 -44.65 -21.70 -12.47
CA LYS A 110 -45.59 -20.58 -12.30
C LYS A 110 -45.17 -19.64 -11.17
N GLN A 111 -44.59 -20.18 -10.10
CA GLN A 111 -44.09 -19.37 -9.00
C GLN A 111 -42.80 -18.64 -9.38
N LEU A 112 -41.94 -19.21 -10.23
CA LEU A 112 -40.79 -18.50 -10.81
C LEU A 112 -41.21 -17.32 -11.68
N GLU A 113 -42.27 -17.44 -12.49
CA GLU A 113 -42.81 -16.33 -13.29
C GLU A 113 -43.20 -15.12 -12.42
N LEU A 114 -43.66 -15.34 -11.19
CA LEU A 114 -44.00 -14.26 -10.26
C LEU A 114 -42.76 -13.52 -9.74
N TYR A 115 -41.63 -14.23 -9.57
CA TYR A 115 -40.41 -13.70 -8.97
C TYR A 115 -39.35 -13.26 -10.00
N LEU A 116 -39.43 -13.69 -11.26
CA LEU A 116 -38.52 -13.34 -12.34
C LEU A 116 -39.21 -12.45 -13.38
N GLY A 117 -39.81 -11.35 -12.92
CA GLY A 117 -40.46 -10.35 -13.77
C GLY A 117 -41.93 -10.09 -13.45
N GLY A 118 -42.55 -10.91 -12.59
CA GLY A 118 -43.92 -10.72 -12.14
C GLY A 118 -44.06 -9.72 -10.99
N LYS A 119 -45.28 -9.64 -10.46
CA LYS A 119 -45.68 -8.69 -9.39
C LYS A 119 -44.90 -8.85 -8.06
N ASP A 120 -44.30 -10.02 -7.84
CA ASP A 120 -43.62 -10.36 -6.59
C ASP A 120 -42.08 -10.33 -6.75
N THR A 121 -41.57 -9.81 -7.88
CA THR A 121 -40.13 -9.76 -8.19
C THR A 121 -39.31 -9.11 -7.05
N PRO A 122 -38.40 -9.86 -6.40
CA PRO A 122 -37.63 -9.36 -5.27
C PRO A 122 -36.45 -8.50 -5.74
N THR A 123 -35.70 -7.94 -4.79
CA THR A 123 -34.42 -7.30 -5.10
C THR A 123 -33.31 -8.33 -5.33
N LEU A 124 -33.38 -9.44 -4.59
CA LEU A 124 -32.42 -10.53 -4.69
C LEU A 124 -33.15 -11.87 -4.70
N ILE A 125 -32.85 -12.72 -5.66
CA ILE A 125 -33.32 -14.12 -5.68
C ILE A 125 -32.12 -15.05 -5.70
N PHE A 126 -32.20 -16.13 -4.93
CA PHE A 126 -31.26 -17.25 -5.01
C PHE A 126 -32.01 -18.53 -5.36
N PHE A 127 -31.86 -18.97 -6.60
CA PHE A 127 -32.31 -20.27 -7.06
C PHE A 127 -31.26 -21.34 -6.76
N THR A 128 -31.68 -22.48 -6.22
CA THR A 128 -30.82 -23.66 -6.11
C THR A 128 -31.55 -24.93 -6.51
N GLY A 129 -31.01 -25.65 -7.49
CA GLY A 129 -31.66 -26.81 -8.08
C GLY A 129 -30.93 -27.29 -9.32
N HIS A 130 -31.65 -27.90 -10.25
CA HIS A 130 -31.07 -28.27 -11.55
C HIS A 130 -31.20 -27.14 -12.56
N GLY A 131 -30.17 -27.00 -13.41
CA GLY A 131 -30.33 -26.37 -14.71
C GLY A 131 -30.49 -27.46 -15.77
N VAL A 132 -31.40 -27.28 -16.71
CA VAL A 132 -31.76 -28.31 -17.70
C VAL A 132 -30.60 -28.53 -18.67
N PRO A 133 -30.07 -29.77 -18.75
CA PRO A 133 -29.03 -30.12 -19.71
C PRO A 133 -29.63 -30.57 -21.04
N PHE A 134 -28.99 -30.21 -22.15
CA PHE A 134 -29.29 -30.73 -23.48
C PHE A 134 -28.02 -31.32 -24.10
N SER A 135 -28.20 -32.37 -24.91
CA SER A 135 -27.06 -33.02 -25.57
C SER A 135 -26.54 -32.16 -26.73
N MET A 136 -25.24 -32.27 -27.02
CA MET A 136 -24.65 -31.65 -28.21
C MET A 136 -25.40 -32.08 -29.47
N GLY A 137 -25.87 -31.11 -30.25
CA GLY A 137 -26.64 -31.34 -31.47
C GLY A 137 -28.16 -31.38 -31.27
N ASP A 138 -28.65 -31.30 -30.04
CA ASP A 138 -30.06 -31.02 -29.76
C ASP A 138 -30.39 -29.56 -30.12
N GLU A 139 -31.47 -29.33 -30.87
CA GLU A 139 -31.91 -28.00 -31.28
C GLU A 139 -32.25 -27.09 -30.09
N HIS A 140 -32.60 -27.69 -28.95
CA HIS A 140 -32.95 -27.01 -27.71
C HIS A 140 -31.72 -26.54 -26.90
N GLN A 141 -30.50 -26.98 -27.26
CA GLN A 141 -29.31 -26.73 -26.45
C GLN A 141 -28.95 -25.24 -26.33
N ILE A 142 -28.86 -24.54 -27.45
CA ILE A 142 -28.55 -23.09 -27.43
C ILE A 142 -29.67 -22.27 -26.78
N PRO A 143 -30.97 -22.46 -27.13
CA PRO A 143 -32.04 -21.63 -26.57
C PRO A 143 -32.36 -21.91 -25.09
N TYR A 144 -32.20 -23.15 -24.60
CA TYR A 144 -32.78 -23.55 -23.31
C TYR A 144 -31.79 -24.17 -22.31
N GLN A 145 -30.53 -24.44 -22.69
CA GLN A 145 -29.58 -25.02 -21.73
C GLN A 145 -29.32 -24.06 -20.56
N GLY A 146 -29.42 -24.61 -19.36
CA GLY A 146 -29.32 -23.83 -18.12
C GLY A 146 -30.65 -23.24 -17.64
N ALA A 147 -31.77 -23.50 -18.34
CA ALA A 147 -33.11 -23.18 -17.83
C ALA A 147 -33.34 -23.82 -16.45
N LEU A 148 -34.11 -23.15 -15.59
CA LEU A 148 -34.26 -23.53 -14.19
C LEU A 148 -35.32 -24.61 -14.05
N LEU A 149 -34.91 -25.83 -13.68
CA LEU A 149 -35.85 -26.93 -13.46
C LEU A 149 -36.67 -26.67 -12.20
N SER A 150 -37.98 -26.77 -12.31
CA SER A 150 -38.93 -26.47 -11.22
C SER A 150 -39.51 -27.75 -10.61
N GLN A 151 -40.34 -27.60 -9.57
CA GLN A 151 -41.01 -28.71 -8.91
C GLN A 151 -41.97 -29.48 -9.83
N ASP A 152 -42.44 -28.86 -10.92
CA ASP A 152 -43.35 -29.48 -11.89
C ASP A 152 -42.79 -30.76 -12.52
N TRP A 153 -41.46 -30.94 -12.50
CA TRP A 153 -40.85 -32.22 -12.85
C TRP A 153 -41.08 -33.27 -11.73
N PRO A 154 -41.75 -34.40 -12.02
CA PRO A 154 -42.06 -35.42 -11.01
C PRO A 154 -40.84 -36.26 -10.61
N GLY A 155 -39.66 -35.93 -11.13
CA GLY A 155 -38.40 -36.54 -10.77
C GLY A 155 -38.02 -37.76 -11.62
N PRO A 156 -36.81 -38.29 -11.40
CA PRO A 156 -36.16 -39.20 -12.32
C PRO A 156 -36.74 -40.62 -12.27
N LYS A 157 -37.51 -40.99 -11.25
CA LYS A 157 -38.17 -42.31 -11.21
C LYS A 157 -39.44 -42.32 -12.04
N GLU A 158 -40.26 -41.27 -11.93
CA GLU A 158 -41.53 -41.16 -12.64
C GLU A 158 -41.35 -40.73 -14.10
N TRP A 159 -40.43 -39.79 -14.37
CA TRP A 159 -40.17 -39.30 -15.73
C TRP A 159 -38.84 -39.81 -16.29
N LYS A 160 -38.89 -40.42 -17.48
CA LYS A 160 -37.71 -41.01 -18.16
C LYS A 160 -37.40 -40.39 -19.53
N GLY A 161 -38.28 -39.54 -20.05
CA GLY A 161 -38.13 -38.90 -21.35
C GLY A 161 -37.35 -37.58 -21.29
N PRO A 162 -37.23 -36.88 -22.43
CA PRO A 162 -36.80 -35.48 -22.47
C PRO A 162 -37.64 -34.63 -21.51
N ILE A 163 -37.03 -33.64 -20.88
CA ILE A 163 -37.74 -32.75 -19.95
C ILE A 163 -38.52 -31.73 -20.80
N PRO A 164 -39.87 -31.72 -20.74
CA PRO A 164 -40.69 -30.75 -21.48
C PRO A 164 -40.54 -29.33 -20.90
N SER A 165 -40.81 -28.32 -21.72
CA SER A 165 -40.77 -26.90 -21.35
C SER A 165 -41.70 -26.54 -20.19
N ASP A 166 -42.76 -27.30 -19.96
CA ASP A 166 -43.69 -27.10 -18.84
C ASP A 166 -43.00 -27.28 -17.47
N PHE A 167 -41.85 -27.97 -17.43
CA PHE A 167 -41.16 -28.28 -16.19
C PHE A 167 -40.03 -27.32 -15.83
N TYR A 168 -39.64 -26.40 -16.72
CA TYR A 168 -38.54 -25.49 -16.48
C TYR A 168 -38.85 -24.05 -16.89
N PHE A 169 -38.20 -23.11 -16.22
CA PHE A 169 -38.26 -21.68 -16.52
C PHE A 169 -37.05 -21.27 -17.38
N SER A 170 -37.32 -20.77 -18.57
CA SER A 170 -36.34 -20.37 -19.57
C SER A 170 -36.44 -18.87 -19.90
N GLY A 171 -35.60 -18.38 -20.83
CA GLY A 171 -35.72 -17.00 -21.31
C GLY A 171 -37.07 -16.71 -21.98
N GLU A 172 -37.71 -17.68 -22.61
CA GLU A 172 -39.01 -17.47 -23.26
C GLU A 172 -40.16 -17.20 -22.28
N ASP A 173 -40.00 -17.68 -21.04
CA ASP A 173 -41.00 -17.49 -19.97
C ASP A 173 -40.90 -16.07 -19.35
N VAL A 174 -39.87 -15.29 -19.71
CA VAL A 174 -39.76 -13.88 -19.33
C VAL A 174 -40.61 -13.02 -20.27
N HIS A 175 -41.83 -12.73 -19.83
CA HIS A 175 -42.81 -11.92 -20.57
C HIS A 175 -42.29 -10.55 -20.99
N SER A 176 -42.83 -9.98 -22.08
CA SER A 176 -42.45 -8.63 -22.58
C SER A 176 -42.73 -7.52 -21.57
N GLU A 177 -43.71 -7.72 -20.68
CA GLU A 177 -44.11 -6.77 -19.64
C GLU A 177 -43.41 -7.04 -18.30
N ALA A 178 -42.37 -7.88 -18.28
CA ALA A 178 -41.67 -8.23 -17.06
C ALA A 178 -41.03 -7.00 -16.39
N ASP A 179 -41.26 -6.86 -15.09
CA ASP A 179 -40.61 -5.87 -14.22
C ASP A 179 -39.38 -6.50 -13.55
N LEU A 180 -38.23 -6.38 -14.20
CA LEU A 180 -36.95 -6.92 -13.73
C LEU A 180 -35.99 -5.85 -13.21
N HIS A 181 -36.30 -4.57 -13.42
CA HIS A 181 -35.35 -3.47 -13.20
C HIS A 181 -34.88 -3.42 -11.74
N GLY A 182 -33.57 -3.57 -11.49
CA GLY A 182 -33.02 -3.58 -10.12
C GLY A 182 -32.87 -4.96 -9.48
N LEU A 183 -33.36 -6.03 -10.13
CA LEU A 183 -33.15 -7.41 -9.67
C LEU A 183 -31.66 -7.80 -9.81
N ILE A 184 -31.13 -8.49 -8.81
CA ILE A 184 -29.95 -9.34 -8.96
C ILE A 184 -30.37 -10.80 -8.73
N ALA A 185 -29.98 -11.70 -9.63
CA ALA A 185 -30.31 -13.12 -9.53
C ALA A 185 -29.06 -13.97 -9.32
N VAL A 186 -29.11 -14.87 -8.34
CA VAL A 186 -28.10 -15.91 -8.12
C VAL A 186 -28.72 -17.24 -8.54
N LEU A 187 -28.16 -17.88 -9.56
CA LEU A 187 -28.73 -19.07 -10.19
C LEU A 187 -27.78 -20.27 -10.00
N SER A 188 -28.00 -21.05 -8.94
CA SER A 188 -27.25 -22.28 -8.66
C SER A 188 -27.88 -23.49 -9.35
N GLY A 189 -27.62 -23.62 -10.65
CA GLY A 189 -28.00 -24.78 -11.45
C GLY A 189 -27.00 -24.99 -12.58
N SER A 190 -26.82 -26.24 -13.03
CA SER A 190 -25.90 -26.55 -14.13
C SER A 190 -26.17 -25.66 -15.36
N TYR A 191 -25.12 -25.07 -15.92
CA TYR A 191 -25.14 -24.21 -17.11
C TYR A 191 -25.94 -22.90 -16.98
N SER A 192 -26.36 -22.49 -15.79
CA SER A 192 -27.22 -21.31 -15.60
C SER A 192 -26.60 -19.98 -16.07
N ALA A 193 -25.27 -19.88 -16.16
CA ALA A 193 -24.56 -18.73 -16.74
C ALA A 193 -23.97 -19.03 -18.12
N GLY A 194 -23.63 -20.28 -18.41
CA GLY A 194 -23.07 -20.65 -19.70
C GLY A 194 -22.63 -22.09 -19.83
N THR A 195 -22.26 -22.48 -21.04
CA THR A 195 -21.83 -23.83 -21.38
C THR A 195 -20.49 -23.79 -22.09
N PRO A 196 -19.50 -24.58 -21.64
CA PRO A 196 -18.25 -24.75 -22.37
C PRO A 196 -18.41 -25.75 -23.53
N ALA A 197 -17.63 -25.57 -24.60
CA ALA A 197 -17.60 -26.48 -25.74
C ALA A 197 -17.14 -27.89 -25.35
N TYR A 198 -16.29 -28.01 -24.32
CA TYR A 198 -15.66 -29.25 -23.88
C TYR A 198 -15.90 -29.51 -22.39
N ASP A 199 -15.97 -30.79 -22.04
CA ASP A 199 -16.12 -31.25 -20.66
C ASP A 199 -14.90 -30.90 -19.80
N ASN A 200 -15.11 -30.12 -18.73
CA ASN A 200 -14.07 -29.77 -17.77
C ASN A 200 -13.91 -30.83 -16.65
N PHE A 201 -14.77 -31.85 -16.61
CA PHE A 201 -14.75 -32.92 -15.60
C PHE A 201 -14.23 -34.23 -16.22
N PRO A 202 -12.93 -34.55 -16.07
CA PRO A 202 -12.32 -35.72 -16.69
C PRO A 202 -12.93 -37.02 -16.16
N SER A 203 -13.25 -37.93 -17.09
CA SER A 203 -13.68 -39.30 -16.76
C SER A 203 -12.48 -40.25 -16.73
N PRO A 204 -12.44 -41.25 -15.83
CA PRO A 204 -11.36 -42.23 -15.79
C PRO A 204 -11.11 -42.90 -17.15
N GLY A 205 -9.85 -42.87 -17.62
CA GLY A 205 -9.44 -43.51 -18.88
C GLY A 205 -9.62 -42.67 -20.15
N MET A 206 -10.11 -41.42 -20.07
CA MET A 206 -10.13 -40.51 -21.22
C MET A 206 -8.83 -39.72 -21.36
N ALA A 207 -8.24 -39.72 -22.55
CA ALA A 207 -7.03 -38.95 -22.88
C ALA A 207 -7.32 -37.50 -23.33
N THR A 208 -8.55 -37.19 -23.73
CA THR A 208 -8.97 -35.88 -24.25
C THR A 208 -10.35 -35.50 -23.73
N ALA A 209 -10.59 -34.21 -23.52
CA ALA A 209 -11.90 -33.69 -23.12
C ALA A 209 -12.97 -33.99 -24.19
N LYS A 210 -14.15 -34.41 -23.75
CA LYS A 210 -15.27 -34.75 -24.63
C LYS A 210 -16.01 -33.47 -25.06
N PRO A 211 -16.31 -33.28 -26.36
CA PRO A 211 -17.21 -32.21 -26.79
C PRO A 211 -18.60 -32.33 -26.14
N MET A 212 -19.13 -31.21 -25.65
CA MET A 212 -20.44 -31.12 -24.99
C MET A 212 -21.38 -30.10 -25.64
N ALA A 213 -20.83 -29.13 -26.36
CA ALA A 213 -21.56 -28.10 -27.09
C ALA A 213 -20.83 -27.78 -28.39
N PRO A 214 -21.52 -27.21 -29.40
CA PRO A 214 -20.89 -26.82 -30.67
C PRO A 214 -19.80 -25.74 -30.48
N PHE A 215 -19.93 -24.90 -29.45
CA PHE A 215 -19.01 -23.83 -29.08
C PHE A 215 -19.28 -23.38 -27.64
N ASP A 216 -18.41 -22.57 -27.05
CA ASP A 216 -18.67 -21.93 -25.76
C ASP A 216 -19.79 -20.88 -25.91
N PHE A 217 -20.78 -20.85 -25.01
CA PHE A 217 -21.84 -19.84 -25.05
C PHE A 217 -22.36 -19.42 -23.67
N VAL A 218 -22.79 -18.17 -23.54
CA VAL A 218 -23.55 -17.67 -22.37
C VAL A 218 -25.00 -18.13 -22.47
N ALA A 219 -25.58 -18.55 -21.35
CA ALA A 219 -26.95 -19.06 -21.31
C ALA A 219 -27.99 -17.98 -21.66
N GLN A 220 -29.07 -18.37 -22.34
CA GLN A 220 -30.06 -17.42 -22.86
C GLN A 220 -30.93 -16.77 -21.78
N LEU A 221 -31.19 -17.46 -20.65
CA LEU A 221 -31.96 -16.89 -19.55
C LEU A 221 -31.28 -15.63 -18.96
N PRO A 222 -29.99 -15.64 -18.56
CA PRO A 222 -29.28 -14.43 -18.17
C PRO A 222 -29.32 -13.32 -19.23
N LYS A 223 -29.12 -13.66 -20.52
CA LYS A 223 -29.18 -12.66 -21.60
C LYS A 223 -30.54 -11.95 -21.59
N ARG A 224 -31.64 -12.71 -21.59
CA ARG A 224 -33.00 -12.19 -21.58
C ARG A 224 -33.35 -11.38 -20.33
N LEU A 225 -32.88 -11.79 -19.16
CA LEU A 225 -33.12 -11.07 -17.90
C LEU A 225 -32.43 -9.70 -17.90
N LEU A 226 -31.20 -9.62 -18.39
CA LEU A 226 -30.40 -8.39 -18.39
C LEU A 226 -30.82 -7.43 -19.53
N SER A 227 -31.17 -7.95 -20.71
CA SER A 227 -31.49 -7.13 -21.89
C SER A 227 -32.95 -6.72 -22.01
N HIS A 228 -33.75 -6.92 -20.95
CA HIS A 228 -35.19 -6.70 -20.99
C HIS A 228 -35.54 -5.24 -21.34
N PRO A 229 -36.41 -4.98 -22.35
CA PRO A 229 -36.66 -3.63 -22.86
C PRO A 229 -37.37 -2.70 -21.87
N ASN A 230 -38.14 -3.25 -20.92
CA ASN A 230 -38.81 -2.46 -19.87
C ASN A 230 -37.93 -2.20 -18.64
N GLY A 231 -36.62 -2.45 -18.75
CA GLY A 231 -35.67 -2.42 -17.64
C GLY A 231 -35.31 -3.83 -17.19
N GLY A 232 -34.05 -4.21 -17.40
CA GLY A 232 -33.52 -5.53 -17.09
C GLY A 232 -33.00 -5.67 -15.66
N ALA A 233 -32.78 -6.91 -15.26
CA ALA A 233 -31.98 -7.24 -14.10
C ALA A 233 -30.58 -6.59 -14.23
N LEU A 234 -29.96 -6.26 -13.09
CA LEU A 234 -28.66 -5.57 -13.08
C LEU A 234 -27.50 -6.55 -13.24
N ALA A 235 -27.61 -7.74 -12.64
CA ALA A 235 -26.62 -8.79 -12.74
C ALA A 235 -27.25 -10.17 -12.51
N VAL A 236 -26.63 -11.18 -13.12
CA VAL A 236 -26.88 -12.59 -12.83
C VAL A 236 -25.58 -13.25 -12.41
N ILE A 237 -25.54 -13.80 -11.20
CA ILE A 237 -24.45 -14.68 -10.74
C ILE A 237 -24.89 -16.11 -11.04
N GLY A 238 -24.09 -16.88 -11.78
CA GLY A 238 -24.46 -18.24 -12.12
C GLY A 238 -23.29 -19.15 -12.42
N LYS A 239 -23.61 -20.35 -12.90
CA LYS A 239 -22.68 -21.46 -13.11
C LYS A 239 -22.41 -21.67 -14.59
N VAL A 240 -21.13 -21.74 -14.94
CA VAL A 240 -20.70 -22.36 -16.19
C VAL A 240 -20.56 -23.87 -15.98
N ASP A 241 -20.96 -24.67 -16.97
CA ASP A 241 -20.85 -26.13 -16.89
C ASP A 241 -21.73 -26.77 -15.78
N ARG A 242 -21.52 -28.05 -15.50
CA ARG A 242 -22.23 -28.82 -14.47
C ARG A 242 -21.94 -28.32 -13.07
N MET A 243 -22.97 -28.37 -12.23
CA MET A 243 -22.86 -28.15 -10.79
C MET A 243 -22.73 -29.48 -10.03
N TRP A 244 -21.84 -29.53 -9.04
CA TRP A 244 -21.64 -30.70 -8.17
C TRP A 244 -21.94 -30.37 -6.71
N SER A 245 -22.21 -31.39 -5.89
CA SER A 245 -22.44 -31.19 -4.45
C SER A 245 -21.20 -30.68 -3.71
N THR A 246 -20.01 -30.79 -4.32
CA THR A 246 -18.78 -30.13 -3.85
C THR A 246 -18.95 -28.62 -3.71
N ALA A 247 -19.88 -28.01 -4.43
CA ALA A 247 -20.23 -26.59 -4.33
C ALA A 247 -20.53 -26.18 -2.88
N PHE A 248 -21.24 -27.03 -2.13
CA PHE A 248 -21.64 -26.75 -0.74
C PHE A 248 -21.19 -27.81 0.28
N ARG A 249 -20.51 -28.88 -0.16
CA ARG A 249 -19.93 -29.93 0.71
C ARG A 249 -18.41 -29.99 0.55
N TRP A 250 -17.68 -29.12 1.25
CA TRP A 250 -16.22 -29.08 1.21
C TRP A 250 -15.60 -29.10 2.60
N LYS A 251 -14.67 -30.04 2.85
CA LYS A 251 -14.01 -30.37 4.14
C LYS A 251 -14.98 -30.76 5.27
N ASP A 252 -15.92 -29.88 5.61
CA ASP A 252 -16.97 -30.06 6.60
C ASP A 252 -18.32 -29.68 5.99
N THR A 253 -19.26 -30.64 5.97
CA THR A 253 -20.62 -30.43 5.46
C THR A 253 -21.41 -29.40 6.28
N ARG A 254 -20.95 -29.03 7.49
CA ARG A 254 -21.60 -28.04 8.33
C ARG A 254 -21.33 -26.59 7.94
N THR A 255 -20.33 -26.31 7.09
CA THR A 255 -19.91 -24.92 6.81
C THR A 255 -19.76 -24.59 5.34
N GLY A 256 -19.90 -25.56 4.42
CA GLY A 256 -19.71 -25.31 2.99
C GLY A 256 -20.73 -24.35 2.34
N TYR A 257 -21.89 -24.13 2.97
CA TYR A 257 -22.84 -23.11 2.54
C TYR A 257 -22.39 -21.67 2.85
N ARG A 258 -21.44 -21.48 3.78
CA ARG A 258 -21.06 -20.16 4.32
C ARG A 258 -20.50 -19.22 3.25
N VAL A 259 -19.83 -19.76 2.23
CA VAL A 259 -19.34 -18.95 1.11
C VAL A 259 -20.47 -18.22 0.39
N TYR A 260 -21.64 -18.86 0.29
CA TYR A 260 -22.83 -18.29 -0.35
C TYR A 260 -23.51 -17.28 0.57
N THR A 261 -23.66 -17.57 1.87
CA THR A 261 -24.19 -16.57 2.80
C THR A 261 -23.29 -15.36 2.91
N ASP A 262 -21.97 -15.51 2.93
CA ASP A 262 -21.03 -14.39 2.96
C ASP A 262 -21.14 -13.52 1.69
N MET A 263 -21.26 -14.13 0.50
CA MET A 263 -21.52 -13.42 -0.75
C MET A 263 -22.86 -12.67 -0.70
N LEU A 264 -23.95 -13.34 -0.31
CA LEU A 264 -25.29 -12.74 -0.24
C LEU A 264 -25.32 -11.59 0.78
N LEU A 265 -24.71 -11.76 1.95
CA LEU A 265 -24.62 -10.72 2.97
C LEU A 265 -23.79 -9.52 2.50
N ARG A 266 -22.76 -9.71 1.65
CA ARG A 266 -22.05 -8.60 1.00
C ARG A 266 -22.96 -7.84 0.04
N LEU A 267 -23.71 -8.53 -0.81
CA LEU A 267 -24.70 -7.89 -1.70
C LEU A 267 -25.72 -7.07 -0.89
N ILE A 268 -26.28 -7.65 0.16
CA ILE A 268 -27.27 -7.03 1.07
C ILE A 268 -26.65 -5.87 1.90
N LYS A 269 -25.32 -5.78 1.98
CA LYS A 269 -24.59 -4.64 2.58
C LYS A 269 -24.24 -3.54 1.56
N GLY A 270 -24.63 -3.67 0.29
CA GLY A 270 -24.37 -2.69 -0.76
C GLY A 270 -23.00 -2.82 -1.42
N TYR A 271 -22.34 -3.97 -1.34
CA TYR A 271 -21.12 -4.19 -2.12
C TYR A 271 -21.47 -4.35 -3.61
N PRO A 272 -20.66 -3.79 -4.53
CA PRO A 272 -20.72 -4.15 -5.95
C PRO A 272 -20.69 -5.66 -6.14
N VAL A 273 -21.45 -6.16 -7.12
CA VAL A 273 -21.65 -7.60 -7.33
C VAL A 273 -20.33 -8.35 -7.51
N GLY A 274 -19.36 -7.77 -8.23
CA GLY A 274 -18.05 -8.39 -8.41
C GLY A 274 -17.22 -8.42 -7.11
N ALA A 275 -17.32 -7.40 -6.24
CA ALA A 275 -16.66 -7.42 -4.93
C ALA A 275 -17.37 -8.36 -3.93
N ALA A 276 -18.66 -8.63 -4.15
CA ALA A 276 -19.40 -9.61 -3.36
C ALA A 276 -18.98 -11.06 -3.70
N MET A 277 -18.43 -11.32 -4.88
CA MET A 277 -17.94 -12.64 -5.32
C MET A 277 -16.65 -13.11 -4.62
N GLU A 278 -15.93 -12.19 -3.95
CA GLU A 278 -14.65 -12.48 -3.31
C GLU A 278 -14.64 -13.76 -2.43
N PRO A 279 -15.65 -14.10 -1.60
CA PRO A 279 -15.63 -15.36 -0.84
C PRO A 279 -15.55 -16.60 -1.76
N ILE A 280 -16.24 -16.56 -2.91
CA ILE A 280 -16.22 -17.64 -3.90
C ILE A 280 -14.86 -17.71 -4.59
N ASN A 281 -14.30 -16.55 -4.96
CA ASN A 281 -13.02 -16.46 -5.66
C ASN A 281 -11.86 -16.90 -4.76
N GLN A 282 -11.90 -16.54 -3.47
CA GLN A 282 -10.95 -17.03 -2.46
C GLN A 282 -11.01 -18.54 -2.32
N ARG A 283 -12.23 -19.12 -2.26
CA ARG A 283 -12.40 -20.57 -2.21
C ARG A 283 -11.82 -21.25 -3.46
N HIS A 284 -12.02 -20.67 -4.64
CA HIS A 284 -11.40 -21.16 -5.87
C HIS A 284 -9.88 -21.13 -5.78
N ALA A 285 -9.29 -20.01 -5.34
CA ALA A 285 -7.84 -19.87 -5.18
C ALA A 285 -7.25 -20.89 -4.18
N GLU A 286 -7.92 -21.11 -3.04
CA GLU A 286 -7.54 -22.13 -2.06
C GLU A 286 -7.52 -23.53 -2.68
N LEU A 287 -8.57 -23.89 -3.42
CA LEU A 287 -8.69 -25.18 -4.09
C LEU A 287 -7.66 -25.33 -5.21
N ALA A 288 -7.37 -24.26 -5.95
CA ALA A 288 -6.33 -24.24 -6.99
C ALA A 288 -4.94 -24.52 -6.42
N SER A 289 -4.61 -23.90 -5.29
CA SER A 289 -3.35 -24.13 -4.58
C SER A 289 -3.22 -25.57 -4.10
N GLU A 290 -4.29 -26.14 -3.53
CA GLU A 290 -4.28 -27.52 -3.04
C GLU A 290 -4.22 -28.54 -4.19
N MET A 291 -4.94 -28.28 -5.30
CA MET A 291 -4.85 -29.09 -6.51
C MET A 291 -3.45 -29.05 -7.12
N SER A 292 -2.80 -27.88 -7.13
CA SER A 292 -1.42 -27.71 -7.58
C SER A 292 -0.43 -28.51 -6.72
N ARG A 293 -0.65 -28.56 -5.40
CA ARG A 293 0.12 -29.39 -4.47
C ARG A 293 -0.03 -30.88 -4.79
N ILE A 294 -1.26 -31.35 -5.05
CA ILE A 294 -1.54 -32.73 -5.44
C ILE A 294 -0.86 -33.09 -6.75
N ALA A 295 -0.99 -32.24 -7.78
CA ALA A 295 -0.35 -32.45 -9.08
C ALA A 295 1.19 -32.54 -8.96
N ARG A 296 1.79 -31.65 -8.16
CA ARG A 296 3.23 -31.67 -7.88
C ARG A 296 3.68 -32.94 -7.17
N ASN A 297 2.94 -33.40 -6.16
CA ASN A 297 3.26 -34.64 -5.45
C ASN A 297 3.24 -35.85 -6.39
N SER A 298 2.21 -35.95 -7.23
CA SER A 298 2.10 -36.99 -8.25
C SER A 298 3.27 -36.93 -9.24
N HIS A 299 3.68 -35.74 -9.68
CA HIS A 299 4.84 -35.56 -10.56
C HIS A 299 6.16 -36.07 -9.95
N PHE A 300 6.35 -35.91 -8.63
CA PHE A 300 7.54 -36.41 -7.93
C PHE A 300 7.43 -37.87 -7.46
N GLY A 301 6.40 -38.61 -7.93
CA GLY A 301 6.21 -40.01 -7.57
C GLY A 301 5.78 -40.24 -6.12
N ILE A 302 5.33 -39.19 -5.42
CA ILE A 302 4.67 -39.34 -4.12
C ILE A 302 3.29 -39.93 -4.38
N GLU A 303 2.99 -41.04 -3.72
CA GLU A 303 1.70 -41.72 -3.87
C GLU A 303 0.55 -40.78 -3.46
N VAL A 304 -0.39 -40.57 -4.38
CA VAL A 304 -1.64 -39.84 -4.13
C VAL A 304 -2.79 -40.73 -4.55
N GLU A 305 -3.75 -40.94 -3.64
CA GLU A 305 -4.93 -41.74 -3.95
C GLU A 305 -5.75 -41.09 -5.08
N SER A 306 -6.12 -41.88 -6.09
CA SER A 306 -6.86 -41.39 -7.26
C SER A 306 -8.19 -40.71 -6.89
N ILE A 307 -8.85 -41.16 -5.81
CA ILE A 307 -10.09 -40.55 -5.32
C ILE A 307 -9.89 -39.12 -4.80
N ASN A 308 -8.73 -38.83 -4.21
CA ASN A 308 -8.40 -37.49 -3.74
C ASN A 308 -8.13 -36.56 -4.92
N VAL A 309 -7.46 -37.06 -5.97
CA VAL A 309 -7.23 -36.30 -7.21
C VAL A 309 -8.56 -35.95 -7.89
N SER A 310 -9.46 -36.93 -8.09
CA SER A 310 -10.74 -36.69 -8.76
C SER A 310 -11.68 -35.80 -7.95
N SER A 311 -11.74 -35.99 -6.63
CA SER A 311 -12.55 -35.16 -5.73
C SER A 311 -12.04 -33.72 -5.69
N MET A 312 -10.72 -33.52 -5.61
CA MET A 312 -10.12 -32.19 -5.64
C MET A 312 -10.35 -31.50 -6.99
N TRP A 313 -10.14 -32.20 -8.10
CA TRP A 313 -10.37 -31.65 -9.43
C TRP A 313 -11.83 -31.19 -9.59
N THR A 314 -12.78 -32.02 -9.13
CA THR A 314 -14.21 -31.69 -9.18
C THR A 314 -14.49 -30.44 -8.35
N ALA A 315 -14.03 -30.38 -7.10
CA ALA A 315 -14.25 -29.22 -6.22
C ALA A 315 -13.60 -27.94 -6.77
N TYR A 316 -12.35 -28.03 -7.24
CA TYR A 316 -11.63 -26.92 -7.88
C TYR A 316 -12.39 -26.38 -9.10
N THR A 317 -12.73 -27.25 -10.05
CA THR A 317 -13.42 -26.87 -11.29
C THR A 317 -14.80 -26.30 -11.01
N ASP A 318 -15.54 -26.93 -10.09
CA ASP A 318 -16.86 -26.48 -9.68
C ASP A 318 -16.81 -25.10 -9.00
N SER A 319 -15.83 -24.83 -8.13
CA SER A 319 -15.68 -23.51 -7.48
C SER A 319 -15.35 -22.38 -8.47
N ARG A 320 -14.49 -22.67 -9.46
CA ARG A 320 -14.06 -21.74 -10.51
C ARG A 320 -15.21 -21.24 -11.38
N ASN A 321 -16.18 -22.12 -11.63
CA ASN A 321 -17.20 -21.92 -12.65
C ASN A 321 -18.34 -20.98 -12.22
N TRP A 322 -18.22 -20.28 -11.10
CA TRP A 322 -19.13 -19.21 -10.71
C TRP A 322 -18.72 -17.90 -11.37
N ILE A 323 -19.63 -17.26 -12.11
CA ILE A 323 -19.34 -15.99 -12.79
C ILE A 323 -20.46 -14.97 -12.65
N VAL A 324 -20.10 -13.71 -12.81
CA VAL A 324 -21.03 -12.60 -13.00
C VAL A 324 -21.30 -12.41 -14.50
N ILE A 325 -22.57 -12.46 -14.88
CA ILE A 325 -23.09 -11.94 -16.14
C ILE A 325 -23.73 -10.57 -15.85
N GLY A 326 -23.21 -9.52 -16.47
CA GLY A 326 -23.48 -8.11 -16.15
C GLY A 326 -22.22 -7.34 -15.74
N ASP A 327 -22.36 -6.05 -15.51
CA ASP A 327 -21.35 -5.14 -14.99
C ASP A 327 -21.03 -5.47 -13.52
N PRO A 328 -19.76 -5.77 -13.18
CA PRO A 328 -19.38 -6.15 -11.82
C PRO A 328 -19.49 -4.99 -10.80
N ALA A 329 -19.70 -3.75 -11.25
CA ALA A 329 -19.82 -2.58 -10.39
C ALA A 329 -21.23 -2.37 -9.81
N VAL A 330 -22.27 -3.00 -10.40
CA VAL A 330 -23.66 -2.80 -9.97
C VAL A 330 -23.91 -3.32 -8.56
N GLN A 331 -24.87 -2.72 -7.87
CA GLN A 331 -25.23 -3.02 -6.49
C GLN A 331 -26.72 -3.36 -6.36
N LEU A 332 -27.14 -3.91 -5.23
CA LEU A 332 -28.56 -4.03 -4.92
C LEU A 332 -29.20 -2.65 -4.76
N MET A 333 -30.31 -2.45 -5.44
CA MET A 333 -31.06 -1.20 -5.38
C MET A 333 -32.13 -1.27 -4.28
N VAL A 334 -31.73 -1.01 -3.05
CA VAL A 334 -32.61 -1.06 -1.87
C VAL A 334 -32.66 0.25 -1.12
N ASP A 335 -33.80 0.52 -0.49
CA ASP A 335 -34.03 1.72 0.29
C ASP A 335 -33.27 1.66 1.64
N GLY A 336 -32.72 2.80 2.07
CA GLY A 336 -32.00 2.92 3.33
C GLY A 336 -30.60 2.28 3.38
N LEU A 337 -30.07 1.73 2.29
CA LEU A 337 -28.64 1.50 2.17
C LEU A 337 -27.96 2.87 2.02
N GLU A 338 -27.50 3.45 3.13
CA GLU A 338 -26.43 4.45 3.04
C GLU A 338 -25.25 3.78 2.33
N PRO A 339 -24.77 4.27 1.18
CA PRO A 339 -23.56 3.72 0.58
C PRO A 339 -22.43 3.90 1.59
N PRO A 340 -21.93 2.83 2.25
CA PRO A 340 -21.13 2.99 3.47
C PRO A 340 -19.75 3.60 3.21
N ILE A 341 -19.35 3.64 1.94
CA ILE A 341 -17.99 3.92 1.48
C ILE A 341 -17.94 5.18 0.62
N ASP A 342 -18.90 5.40 -0.28
CA ASP A 342 -18.83 6.50 -1.26
C ASP A 342 -18.95 7.89 -0.61
N SER A 343 -19.87 8.08 0.34
CA SER A 343 -20.03 9.36 1.03
C SER A 343 -18.81 9.74 1.87
N ARG A 344 -18.25 8.77 2.62
CA ARG A 344 -17.03 8.98 3.43
C ARG A 344 -15.79 9.16 2.57
N LEU A 345 -15.67 8.45 1.44
CA LEU A 345 -14.57 8.65 0.50
C LEU A 345 -14.66 9.99 -0.22
N LYS A 346 -15.86 10.43 -0.60
CA LYS A 346 -16.11 11.77 -1.16
C LYS A 346 -15.72 12.86 -0.16
N GLN A 347 -16.16 12.75 1.09
CA GLN A 347 -15.76 13.66 2.18
C GLN A 347 -14.25 13.65 2.41
N PHE A 348 -13.63 12.47 2.46
CA PHE A 348 -12.18 12.34 2.64
C PHE A 348 -11.40 12.93 1.47
N ARG A 349 -11.85 12.69 0.23
CA ARG A 349 -11.24 13.28 -0.97
C ARG A 349 -11.41 14.79 -0.99
N ALA A 350 -12.57 15.30 -0.57
CA ALA A 350 -12.80 16.73 -0.42
C ALA A 350 -11.83 17.35 0.60
N GLN A 351 -11.61 16.71 1.75
CA GLN A 351 -10.61 17.16 2.74
C GLN A 351 -9.18 17.17 2.19
N ILE A 352 -8.78 16.17 1.42
CA ILE A 352 -7.46 16.17 0.77
C ILE A 352 -7.35 17.35 -0.21
N LEU A 353 -8.38 17.59 -1.02
CA LEU A 353 -8.41 18.70 -1.97
C LEU A 353 -8.40 20.07 -1.27
N MET A 354 -9.00 20.19 -0.09
CA MET A 354 -8.93 21.39 0.75
C MET A 354 -7.49 21.69 1.18
N GLU A 355 -6.74 20.67 1.59
CA GLU A 355 -5.34 20.83 2.01
C GLU A 355 -4.42 21.10 0.81
N GLU A 356 -4.64 20.43 -0.33
CA GLU A 356 -3.97 20.74 -1.60
C GLU A 356 -4.21 22.21 -2.00
N ALA A 357 -5.45 22.69 -1.91
CA ALA A 357 -5.80 24.07 -2.21
C ALA A 357 -5.10 25.06 -1.28
N ARG A 358 -5.09 24.78 0.03
CA ARG A 358 -4.38 25.60 1.02
C ARG A 358 -2.90 25.69 0.68
N ASN A 359 -2.24 24.57 0.40
CA ASN A 359 -0.82 24.56 0.04
C ASN A 359 -0.51 25.39 -1.21
N LEU A 360 -1.39 25.37 -2.22
CA LEU A 360 -1.22 26.19 -3.42
C LEU A 360 -1.30 27.70 -3.13
N VAL A 361 -2.10 28.13 -2.14
CA VAL A 361 -2.07 29.53 -1.67
C VAL A 361 -0.69 29.87 -1.11
N PHE A 362 -0.09 28.98 -0.31
CA PHE A 362 1.26 29.17 0.25
C PHE A 362 2.37 29.09 -0.81
N GLU A 363 2.08 28.54 -1.99
CA GLU A 363 2.97 28.57 -3.15
C GLU A 363 2.74 29.77 -4.09
N ALA A 364 1.79 30.66 -3.73
CA ALA A 364 1.31 31.77 -4.54
C ALA A 364 0.65 31.38 -5.88
N ASP A 365 0.13 30.15 -5.98
CA ASP A 365 -0.67 29.67 -7.11
C ASP A 365 -2.18 29.80 -6.80
N ILE A 366 -2.68 31.03 -6.90
CA ILE A 366 -4.10 31.35 -6.67
C ILE A 366 -5.05 30.65 -7.65
N PRO A 367 -4.76 30.59 -8.98
CA PRO A 367 -5.62 29.85 -9.92
C PRO A 367 -5.73 28.36 -9.57
N GLY A 368 -4.62 27.69 -9.25
CA GLY A 368 -4.63 26.30 -8.84
C GLY A 368 -5.40 26.07 -7.54
N ALA A 369 -5.25 26.96 -6.55
CA ALA A 369 -6.00 26.89 -5.30
C ALA A 369 -7.52 27.00 -5.53
N LEU A 370 -7.96 27.91 -6.39
CA LEU A 370 -9.38 28.07 -6.75
C LEU A 370 -9.96 26.80 -7.39
N GLU A 371 -9.23 26.18 -8.32
CA GLU A 371 -9.65 24.93 -8.97
C GLU A 371 -9.79 23.78 -7.96
N LYS A 372 -8.85 23.69 -7.02
CA LYS A 372 -8.87 22.65 -5.98
C LYS A 372 -9.99 22.85 -4.97
N TYR A 373 -10.26 24.08 -4.53
CA TYR A 373 -11.42 24.38 -3.70
C TYR A 373 -12.75 24.12 -4.42
N ALA A 374 -12.85 24.45 -5.71
CA ALA A 374 -14.03 24.12 -6.52
C ALA A 374 -14.23 22.60 -6.65
N SER A 375 -13.14 21.87 -6.87
CA SER A 375 -13.16 20.40 -6.90
C SER A 375 -13.59 19.81 -5.55
N ALA A 376 -13.10 20.36 -4.44
CA ALA A 376 -13.50 19.91 -3.10
C ALA A 376 -15.02 20.09 -2.88
N LEU A 377 -15.60 21.23 -3.29
CA LEU A 377 -17.05 21.48 -3.23
C LEU A 377 -17.86 20.55 -4.14
N ALA A 378 -17.28 20.10 -5.26
CA ALA A 378 -17.92 19.12 -6.13
C ALA A 378 -17.98 17.72 -5.50
N PHE A 379 -16.99 17.36 -4.68
CA PHE A 379 -16.98 16.12 -3.91
C PHE A 379 -17.84 16.19 -2.64
N ASP A 380 -17.84 17.33 -1.94
CA ASP A 380 -18.63 17.57 -0.74
C ASP A 380 -19.24 18.97 -0.75
N SER A 381 -20.49 19.06 -1.20
CA SER A 381 -21.25 20.30 -1.27
C SER A 381 -21.69 20.83 0.11
N SER A 382 -21.48 20.07 1.19
CA SER A 382 -21.76 20.50 2.55
C SER A 382 -20.65 21.37 3.15
N LEU A 383 -19.48 21.42 2.51
CA LEU A 383 -18.38 22.31 2.90
C LEU A 383 -18.84 23.77 2.83
N LYS A 384 -18.94 24.42 3.99
CA LYS A 384 -19.36 25.83 4.13
C LYS A 384 -18.22 26.79 3.82
N ILE A 385 -17.67 26.69 2.61
CA ILE A 385 -16.56 27.51 2.16
C ILE A 385 -16.94 28.31 0.92
N HIS A 386 -16.41 29.51 0.83
CA HIS A 386 -16.43 30.31 -0.39
C HIS A 386 -14.97 30.42 -0.87
N PRO A 387 -14.58 29.76 -1.99
CA PRO A 387 -13.18 29.62 -2.38
C PRO A 387 -12.39 30.93 -2.38
N SER A 388 -12.94 32.01 -2.96
CA SER A 388 -12.28 33.31 -3.00
C SER A 388 -12.11 33.94 -1.61
N ALA A 389 -13.13 33.86 -0.76
CA ALA A 389 -13.08 34.42 0.60
C ALA A 389 -12.12 33.65 1.51
N GLU A 390 -12.04 32.33 1.34
CA GLU A 390 -11.09 31.50 2.09
C GLU A 390 -9.65 31.78 1.67
N ILE A 391 -9.39 31.97 0.37
CA ILE A 391 -8.08 32.42 -0.12
C ILE A 391 -7.72 33.78 0.47
N GLU A 392 -8.62 34.77 0.41
CA GLU A 392 -8.39 36.10 1.00
C GLU A 392 -8.08 36.03 2.50
N ARG A 393 -8.73 35.12 3.24
CA ARG A 393 -8.47 34.86 4.65
C ARG A 393 -7.07 34.29 4.89
N LEU A 394 -6.57 33.46 3.99
CA LEU A 394 -5.27 32.78 4.10
C LEU A 394 -4.07 33.63 3.64
N ILE A 395 -4.29 34.62 2.76
CA ILE A 395 -3.22 35.47 2.20
C ILE A 395 -2.30 36.06 3.29
N PRO A 396 -2.79 36.67 4.39
CA PRO A 396 -1.91 37.25 5.41
C PRO A 396 -0.98 36.22 6.07
N GLU A 397 -1.49 35.01 6.33
CA GLU A 397 -0.72 33.91 6.92
C GLU A 397 0.33 33.37 5.94
N ALA A 398 -0.06 33.18 4.68
CA ALA A 398 0.82 32.72 3.61
C ALA A 398 1.96 33.72 3.34
N VAL A 399 1.65 35.03 3.29
CA VAL A 399 2.65 36.09 3.16
C VAL A 399 3.66 36.04 4.30
N GLN A 400 3.21 35.99 5.55
CA GLN A 400 4.14 35.92 6.70
C GLN A 400 5.02 34.68 6.64
N THR A 401 4.44 33.52 6.33
CA THR A 401 5.19 32.26 6.22
C THR A 401 6.24 32.33 5.13
N LEU A 402 5.90 32.86 3.95
CA LEU A 402 6.86 33.02 2.84
C LEU A 402 7.99 34.00 3.19
N LEU A 403 7.70 35.07 3.93
CA LEU A 403 8.72 36.00 4.42
C LEU A 403 9.65 35.32 5.45
N GLU A 404 9.11 34.54 6.38
CA GLU A 404 9.90 33.81 7.37
C GLU A 404 10.79 32.74 6.73
N VAL A 405 10.22 31.96 5.80
CA VAL A 405 10.97 30.96 5.02
C VAL A 405 12.07 31.66 4.22
N GLY A 406 11.76 32.74 3.50
CA GLY A 406 12.75 33.50 2.75
C GLY A 406 13.90 34.01 3.62
N ARG A 407 13.60 34.62 4.78
CA ARG A 407 14.62 35.09 5.73
C ARG A 407 15.48 33.96 6.28
N SER A 408 14.87 32.83 6.62
CA SER A 408 15.58 31.64 7.09
C SER A 408 16.50 31.08 6.01
N THR A 409 16.01 30.97 4.77
CA THR A 409 16.79 30.53 3.61
C THR A 409 17.96 31.48 3.32
N ALA A 410 17.76 32.79 3.43
CA ALA A 410 18.83 33.78 3.30
C ALA A 410 19.93 33.58 4.37
N ARG A 411 19.55 33.40 5.64
CA ARG A 411 20.49 33.10 6.73
C ARG A 411 21.25 31.78 6.53
N SER A 412 20.66 30.83 5.79
CA SER A 412 21.35 29.57 5.43
C SER A 412 22.38 29.71 4.30
N GLY A 413 22.55 30.91 3.72
CA GLY A 413 23.52 31.16 2.65
C GLY A 413 22.95 31.20 1.25
N LYS A 414 21.63 30.97 1.08
CA LYS A 414 20.99 30.78 -0.24
C LYS A 414 20.10 31.97 -0.60
N TRP A 415 20.71 33.11 -0.90
CA TRP A 415 19.97 34.35 -1.11
C TRP A 415 19.12 34.32 -2.39
N GLU A 416 19.52 33.60 -3.43
CA GLU A 416 18.73 33.43 -4.66
C GLU A 416 17.42 32.68 -4.39
N ASP A 417 17.48 31.60 -3.61
CA ASP A 417 16.29 30.83 -3.21
C ASP A 417 15.38 31.65 -2.28
N ALA A 418 15.96 32.46 -1.38
CA ALA A 418 15.21 33.38 -0.53
C ALA A 418 14.43 34.42 -1.37
N VAL A 419 15.05 34.94 -2.43
CA VAL A 419 14.40 35.88 -3.36
C VAL A 419 13.19 35.23 -4.06
N ILE A 420 13.23 33.93 -4.35
CA ILE A 420 12.07 33.21 -4.92
C ILE A 420 10.90 33.24 -3.93
N GLN A 421 11.13 32.96 -2.65
CA GLN A 421 10.08 32.98 -1.63
C GLN A 421 9.52 34.38 -1.40
N PHE A 422 10.39 35.39 -1.38
CA PHE A 422 9.99 36.79 -1.31
C PHE A 422 9.16 37.25 -2.51
N LYS A 423 9.48 36.78 -3.72
CA LYS A 423 8.66 37.04 -4.92
C LYS A 423 7.27 36.42 -4.79
N LYS A 424 7.15 35.21 -4.25
CA LYS A 424 5.83 34.60 -3.97
C LYS A 424 5.03 35.45 -2.98
N ALA A 425 5.66 35.93 -1.90
CA ALA A 425 5.01 36.83 -0.95
C ALA A 425 4.52 38.12 -1.63
N LEU A 426 5.34 38.72 -2.51
CA LEU A 426 4.98 39.91 -3.28
C LEU A 426 3.85 39.67 -4.29
N THR A 427 3.76 38.46 -4.87
CA THR A 427 2.62 38.07 -5.71
C THR A 427 1.32 38.07 -4.93
N LEU A 428 1.34 37.62 -3.67
CA LEU A 428 0.17 37.59 -2.79
C LEU A 428 -0.19 38.97 -2.23
N ASP A 429 0.81 39.77 -1.88
CA ASP A 429 0.65 41.14 -1.39
C ASP A 429 1.63 42.11 -2.10
N PRO A 430 1.19 42.76 -3.20
CA PRO A 430 1.99 43.73 -3.92
C PRO A 430 2.34 45.00 -3.12
N SER A 431 1.70 45.22 -1.96
CA SER A 431 1.94 46.40 -1.11
C SER A 431 3.17 46.26 -0.22
N LEU A 432 3.82 45.09 -0.18
CA LEU A 432 5.09 44.83 0.49
C LEU A 432 6.20 45.69 -0.13
N ALA A 433 6.29 46.94 0.31
CA ALA A 433 7.31 47.89 -0.11
C ALA A 433 8.65 47.60 0.60
N LEU A 434 9.35 46.56 0.16
CA LEU A 434 10.69 46.20 0.61
C LEU A 434 11.56 45.88 -0.61
N ASN A 435 12.80 46.35 -0.59
CA ASN A 435 13.82 45.83 -1.51
C ASN A 435 14.26 44.44 -0.99
N LEU A 436 13.39 43.44 -1.21
CA LEU A 436 13.51 42.10 -0.64
C LEU A 436 14.77 41.37 -1.13
N GLU A 437 15.30 41.74 -2.30
CA GLU A 437 16.61 41.27 -2.74
C GLU A 437 17.75 41.85 -1.89
N THR A 438 17.67 43.14 -1.53
CA THR A 438 18.63 43.75 -0.60
C THR A 438 18.52 43.15 0.79
N GLU A 439 17.30 42.86 1.27
CA GLU A 439 17.08 42.16 2.53
C GLU A 439 17.70 40.75 2.51
N ALA A 440 17.46 39.96 1.45
CA ALA A 440 18.06 38.63 1.27
C ALA A 440 19.60 38.69 1.33
N LYS A 441 20.20 39.57 0.52
CA LYS A 441 21.65 39.75 0.46
C LYS A 441 22.23 40.21 1.80
N THR A 442 21.56 41.13 2.49
CA THR A 442 21.99 41.62 3.81
C THR A 442 22.00 40.51 4.85
N LEU A 443 20.93 39.72 4.94
CA LEU A 443 20.84 38.60 5.88
C LEU A 443 21.87 37.51 5.59
N THR A 444 22.11 37.22 4.30
CA THR A 444 23.15 36.26 3.91
C THR A 444 24.55 36.78 4.22
N ALA A 445 24.81 38.07 3.97
CA ALA A 445 26.10 38.68 4.28
C ALA A 445 26.39 38.66 5.79
N GLN A 446 25.38 38.90 6.64
CA GLN A 446 25.48 38.76 8.10
C GLN A 446 25.81 37.32 8.49
N ALA A 447 25.09 36.33 7.95
CA ALA A 447 25.36 34.93 8.23
C ALA A 447 26.75 34.48 7.76
N PHE A 448 27.23 34.98 6.63
CA PHE A 448 28.59 34.72 6.16
C PHE A 448 29.64 35.35 7.06
N SER A 449 29.38 36.54 7.60
CA SER A 449 30.27 37.19 8.57
C SER A 449 30.37 36.39 9.87
N GLU A 450 29.24 35.88 10.39
CA GLU A 450 29.21 34.99 11.56
C GLU A 450 29.95 33.66 11.28
N GLN A 451 29.73 33.04 10.12
CA GLN A 451 30.44 31.82 9.73
C GLN A 451 31.95 32.06 9.60
N ALA A 452 32.36 33.21 9.07
CA ALA A 452 33.75 33.59 8.94
C ALA A 452 34.41 33.78 10.32
N ALA A 453 33.72 34.43 11.27
CA ALA A 453 34.18 34.53 12.65
C ALA A 453 34.36 33.15 13.29
N ASN A 454 33.38 32.24 13.15
CA ASN A 454 33.48 30.88 13.65
C ASN A 454 34.66 30.10 13.03
N LEU A 455 34.92 30.25 11.73
CA LEU A 455 36.08 29.65 11.08
C LEU A 455 37.40 30.19 11.66
N ALA A 456 37.48 31.50 11.89
CA ALA A 456 38.64 32.10 12.54
C ALA A 456 38.81 31.61 13.99
N GLU A 457 37.71 31.43 14.73
CA GLU A 457 37.71 30.84 16.09
C GLU A 457 38.19 29.38 16.14
N THR A 458 38.27 28.69 15.00
CA THR A 458 38.89 27.35 14.89
C THR A 458 40.34 27.39 14.43
N GLY A 459 40.90 28.58 14.15
CA GLY A 459 42.25 28.78 13.64
C GLY A 459 42.37 28.67 12.11
N VAL A 460 41.24 28.56 11.39
CA VAL A 460 41.23 28.42 9.91
C VAL A 460 41.14 29.80 9.24
N ILE A 461 42.19 30.60 9.40
CA ILE A 461 42.22 32.02 9.00
C ILE A 461 41.99 32.21 7.50
N THR A 462 42.59 31.39 6.63
CA THR A 462 42.44 31.54 5.17
C THR A 462 40.98 31.41 4.72
N GLU A 463 40.26 30.41 5.25
CA GLU A 463 38.86 30.18 4.88
C GLU A 463 37.95 31.26 5.47
N ALA A 464 38.27 31.75 6.67
CA ALA A 464 37.60 32.89 7.26
C ALA A 464 37.72 34.15 6.38
N ILE A 465 38.91 34.46 5.84
CA ILE A 465 39.12 35.59 4.93
C ILE A 465 38.22 35.46 3.69
N ILE A 466 38.25 34.31 3.02
CA ILE A 466 37.42 34.04 1.82
C ILE A 466 35.93 34.24 2.15
N LYS A 467 35.51 33.81 3.34
CA LYS A 467 34.12 33.91 3.77
C LYS A 467 33.71 35.36 4.11
N PHE A 468 34.57 36.14 4.76
CA PHE A 468 34.37 37.58 4.96
C PHE A 468 34.33 38.35 3.63
N GLU A 469 35.18 38.00 2.66
CA GLU A 469 35.14 38.58 1.32
C GLU A 469 33.79 38.28 0.62
N ALA A 470 33.29 37.06 0.73
CA ALA A 470 31.97 36.69 0.22
C ALA A 470 30.84 37.49 0.89
N ALA A 471 30.95 37.79 2.19
CA ALA A 471 30.01 38.66 2.89
C ALA A 471 30.03 40.10 2.34
N LEU A 472 31.20 40.69 2.14
CA LEU A 472 31.36 42.03 1.56
C LEU A 472 30.87 42.11 0.11
N GLN A 473 31.05 41.05 -0.68
CA GLN A 473 30.53 41.00 -2.05
C GLN A 473 28.99 41.12 -2.08
N LEU A 474 28.31 40.51 -1.11
CA LEU A 474 26.85 40.56 -0.99
C LEU A 474 26.36 41.87 -0.38
N ASN A 475 27.09 42.41 0.60
CA ASN A 475 26.79 43.69 1.22
C ASN A 475 28.06 44.55 1.41
N PRO A 476 28.36 45.45 0.46
CA PRO A 476 29.55 46.30 0.53
C PRO A 476 29.54 47.35 1.66
N THR A 477 28.42 47.51 2.38
CA THR A 477 28.32 48.48 3.49
C THR A 477 28.63 47.87 4.85
N LEU A 478 29.01 46.58 4.91
CA LEU A 478 29.43 45.97 6.17
C LEU A 478 30.74 46.60 6.66
N ASP A 479 30.78 46.93 7.95
CA ASP A 479 31.98 47.42 8.62
C ASP A 479 32.86 46.23 9.05
N ILE A 480 33.45 45.56 8.04
CA ILE A 480 34.37 44.44 8.23
C ILE A 480 35.60 44.61 7.33
N SER A 481 36.74 44.15 7.82
CA SER A 481 38.02 44.12 7.12
C SER A 481 38.48 42.66 7.05
N PRO A 482 38.24 41.94 5.92
CA PRO A 482 38.36 40.48 5.86
C PRO A 482 39.68 39.92 6.39
N LEU A 483 40.80 40.53 6.00
CA LEU A 483 42.12 40.13 6.48
C LEU A 483 42.31 40.47 7.95
N GLN A 484 41.97 41.69 8.36
CA GLN A 484 42.24 42.17 9.70
C GLN A 484 41.38 41.44 10.75
N ASP A 485 40.09 41.25 10.48
CA ASP A 485 39.16 40.61 11.40
C ASP A 485 39.48 39.11 11.56
N ALA A 486 39.77 38.41 10.46
CA ALA A 486 40.17 37.01 10.50
C ALA A 486 41.48 36.80 11.27
N VAL A 487 42.47 37.68 11.08
CA VAL A 487 43.74 37.65 11.82
C VAL A 487 43.51 37.97 13.30
N THR A 488 42.72 39.00 13.61
CA THR A 488 42.42 39.44 14.99
C THR A 488 41.76 38.31 15.80
N ILE A 489 40.85 37.56 15.18
CA ILE A 489 40.15 36.44 15.83
C ILE A 489 41.02 35.19 15.87
N GLY A 490 41.63 34.81 14.74
CA GLY A 490 42.26 33.49 14.60
C GLY A 490 43.69 33.39 15.13
N VAL A 491 44.47 34.47 15.16
CA VAL A 491 45.86 34.42 15.66
C VAL A 491 45.92 34.03 17.15
N PRO A 492 45.10 34.61 18.06
CA PRO A 492 45.02 34.17 19.44
C PRO A 492 44.73 32.67 19.58
N VAL A 493 43.79 32.16 18.77
CA VAL A 493 43.43 30.72 18.76
C VAL A 493 44.62 29.85 18.34
N LEU A 494 45.36 30.24 17.30
CA LEU A 494 46.55 29.50 16.87
C LEU A 494 47.62 29.47 17.97
N ILE A 495 47.79 30.55 18.74
CA ILE A 495 48.71 30.62 19.88
C ILE A 495 48.24 29.67 20.99
N GLU A 496 46.96 29.68 21.34
CA GLU A 496 46.40 28.78 22.35
C GLU A 496 46.53 27.31 21.93
N GLN A 497 46.23 26.97 20.68
CA GLN A 497 46.45 25.63 20.12
C GLN A 497 47.93 25.23 20.20
N ALA A 498 48.84 26.15 19.85
CA ALA A 498 50.28 25.89 19.93
C ALA A 498 50.75 25.59 21.36
N ARG A 499 50.26 26.34 22.35
CA ARG A 499 50.54 26.09 23.77
C ARG A 499 49.93 24.78 24.25
N SER A 500 48.70 24.47 23.87
CA SER A 500 48.06 23.20 24.23
C SER A 500 48.82 21.99 23.66
N PHE A 501 49.31 22.07 22.41
CA PHE A 501 50.18 21.02 21.86
C PHE A 501 51.50 20.90 22.64
N ALA A 502 52.10 22.03 23.06
CA ALA A 502 53.30 22.02 23.89
C ALA A 502 53.06 21.32 25.24
N GLU A 503 51.94 21.63 25.91
CA GLU A 503 51.50 21.01 27.17
C GLU A 503 51.19 19.51 27.04
N GLN A 504 50.91 19.03 25.83
CA GLN A 504 50.73 17.60 25.53
C GLN A 504 52.06 16.90 25.14
N GLY A 505 53.14 17.67 24.96
CA GLY A 505 54.44 17.18 24.48
C GLY A 505 54.51 16.99 22.96
N ASP A 506 53.56 17.53 22.19
CA ASP A 506 53.56 17.49 20.72
C ASP A 506 54.30 18.70 20.14
N ILE A 507 55.62 18.56 20.06
CA ILE A 507 56.54 19.64 19.67
C ILE A 507 56.36 20.08 18.22
N GLN A 508 56.09 19.12 17.32
CA GLN A 508 56.00 19.41 15.90
C GLN A 508 54.75 20.24 15.59
N ASN A 509 53.59 19.81 16.10
CA ASN A 509 52.34 20.55 15.88
C ASN A 509 52.34 21.90 16.61
N SER A 510 52.89 21.97 17.82
CA SER A 510 53.08 23.24 18.53
C SER A 510 53.92 24.23 17.71
N ARG A 511 55.09 23.81 17.23
CA ARG A 511 55.99 24.66 16.42
C ARG A 511 55.33 25.10 15.11
N LEU A 512 54.56 24.22 14.46
CA LEU A 512 53.81 24.57 13.25
C LEU A 512 52.78 25.67 13.53
N LYS A 513 52.00 25.55 14.61
CA LYS A 513 50.97 26.53 14.96
C LYS A 513 51.54 27.89 15.37
N PHE A 514 52.64 27.93 16.11
CA PHE A 514 53.35 29.19 16.37
C PHE A 514 53.87 29.85 15.09
N LYS A 515 54.42 29.07 14.14
CA LYS A 515 54.86 29.59 12.84
C LYS A 515 53.69 30.13 12.01
N GLU A 516 52.54 29.46 12.03
CA GLU A 516 51.32 29.94 11.39
C GLU A 516 50.85 31.26 12.01
N ALA A 517 50.82 31.37 13.33
CA ALA A 517 50.44 32.62 14.02
C ALA A 517 51.35 33.80 13.64
N ILE A 518 52.68 33.62 13.68
CA ILE A 518 53.67 34.66 13.30
C ILE A 518 53.57 35.01 11.82
N ARG A 519 53.23 34.05 10.96
CA ARG A 519 53.03 34.31 9.53
C ARG A 519 51.84 35.27 9.31
N TRP A 520 50.77 35.10 10.07
CA TRP A 520 49.57 35.92 9.97
C TRP A 520 49.74 37.28 10.65
N ASP A 521 50.44 37.33 11.78
CA ASP A 521 50.82 38.57 12.45
C ASP A 521 52.34 38.59 12.77
N PRO A 522 53.17 39.16 11.88
CA PRO A 522 54.61 39.27 12.09
C PRO A 522 55.01 40.20 13.26
N SER A 523 54.07 40.97 13.83
CA SER A 523 54.35 41.88 14.94
C SER A 523 54.29 41.20 16.31
N LEU A 524 53.85 39.94 16.36
CA LEU A 524 53.78 39.15 17.59
C LEU A 524 55.15 39.06 18.28
N ASN A 525 55.22 39.53 19.52
CA ASN A 525 56.38 39.38 20.38
C ASN A 525 56.38 38.01 21.08
N ILE A 526 56.40 36.93 20.29
CA ILE A 526 56.41 35.55 20.77
C ILE A 526 57.68 34.87 20.24
N ASN A 527 58.42 34.19 21.12
CA ASN A 527 59.54 33.34 20.74
C ASN A 527 59.11 31.87 20.87
N PRO A 528 58.81 31.18 19.75
CA PRO A 528 58.30 29.81 19.79
C PRO A 528 59.20 28.83 20.53
N GLU A 529 60.52 28.99 20.41
CA GLU A 529 61.46 28.10 21.09
C GLU A 529 61.54 28.40 22.60
N GLN A 530 61.23 29.62 23.04
CA GLN A 530 61.11 29.93 24.46
C GLN A 530 59.82 29.34 25.05
N GLU A 531 58.68 29.49 24.36
CA GLU A 531 57.39 28.90 24.78
C GLU A 531 57.48 27.36 24.87
N LEU A 532 58.13 26.70 23.91
CA LEU A 532 58.37 25.26 23.95
C LEU A 532 59.27 24.84 25.12
N ARG A 533 60.28 25.65 25.49
CA ARG A 533 61.07 25.41 26.70
C ARG A 533 60.21 25.50 27.95
N ASP A 534 59.39 26.54 28.05
CA ASP A 534 58.62 26.81 29.26
C ASP A 534 57.48 25.81 29.47
N LEU A 535 56.84 25.35 28.38
CA LEU A 535 55.64 24.50 28.44
C LEU A 535 55.92 23.02 28.18
N ALA A 536 56.73 22.69 27.18
CA ALA A 536 56.86 21.30 26.72
C ALA A 536 57.98 20.52 27.44
N VAL A 537 59.08 21.18 27.80
CA VAL A 537 60.22 20.51 28.46
C VAL A 537 59.82 19.90 29.81
N PRO A 538 59.09 20.57 30.72
CA PRO A 538 58.63 19.96 31.97
C PRO A 538 57.77 18.72 31.73
N VAL A 539 56.85 18.79 30.77
CA VAL A 539 55.95 17.69 30.40
C VAL A 539 56.73 16.49 29.85
N LEU A 540 57.67 16.72 28.94
CA LEU A 540 58.50 15.66 28.37
C LEU A 540 59.39 14.98 29.42
N ILE A 541 59.93 15.75 30.37
CA ILE A 541 60.68 15.20 31.50
C ILE A 541 59.76 14.34 32.37
N GLU A 542 58.56 14.82 32.71
CA GLU A 542 57.60 14.07 33.51
C GLU A 542 57.15 12.78 32.82
N GLN A 543 56.81 12.84 31.53
CA GLN A 543 56.50 11.67 30.70
C GLN A 543 57.68 10.68 30.67
N GLY A 544 58.91 11.18 30.51
CA GLY A 544 60.13 10.38 30.56
C GLY A 544 60.31 9.67 31.91
N ARG A 545 60.11 10.39 33.03
CA ARG A 545 60.13 9.81 34.38
C ARG A 545 59.04 8.76 34.56
N SER A 546 57.83 9.02 34.10
CA SER A 546 56.70 8.09 34.18
C SER A 546 56.97 6.79 33.40
N TYR A 547 57.49 6.87 32.16
CA TYR A 547 57.89 5.68 31.41
C TYR A 547 59.01 4.91 32.09
N ALA A 548 60.00 5.61 32.66
CA ALA A 548 61.11 4.97 33.38
C ALA A 548 60.65 4.29 34.67
N GLN A 549 59.68 4.88 35.40
CA GLN A 549 59.05 4.25 36.56
C GLN A 549 58.31 2.97 36.20
N ASN A 550 57.77 2.88 34.98
CA ASN A 550 57.15 1.67 34.43
C ASN A 550 58.17 0.74 33.74
N ILE A 551 59.48 0.95 33.95
CA ILE A 551 60.60 0.15 33.42
C ILE A 551 60.65 0.17 31.86
N ASN A 552 59.94 1.10 31.21
CA ASN A 552 59.99 1.32 29.77
C ASN A 552 61.13 2.26 29.38
N ILE A 553 62.35 1.75 29.45
CA ILE A 553 63.60 2.52 29.26
C ILE A 553 63.66 3.17 27.88
N ILE A 554 63.20 2.49 26.82
CA ILE A 554 63.24 3.02 25.44
C ILE A 554 62.36 4.26 25.32
N SER A 555 61.09 4.17 25.77
CA SER A 555 60.16 5.31 25.66
C SER A 555 60.58 6.47 26.55
N ALA A 556 61.12 6.17 27.74
CA ALA A 556 61.69 7.19 28.62
C ALA A 556 62.89 7.91 27.99
N THR A 557 63.81 7.15 27.38
CA THR A 557 64.99 7.69 26.68
C THR A 557 64.57 8.61 25.54
N LEU A 558 63.55 8.22 24.76
CA LEU A 558 63.02 9.05 23.68
C LEU A 558 62.43 10.37 24.20
N LYS A 559 61.66 10.35 25.29
CA LYS A 559 61.07 11.57 25.89
C LYS A 559 62.11 12.51 26.48
N PHE A 560 63.13 11.98 27.17
CA PHE A 560 64.26 12.80 27.63
C PHE A 560 65.08 13.36 26.46
N ALA A 561 65.27 12.59 25.39
CA ALA A 561 65.96 13.08 24.19
C ALA A 561 65.16 14.20 23.50
N GLU A 562 63.84 14.06 23.37
CA GLU A 562 62.94 15.12 22.88
C GLU A 562 63.09 16.41 23.70
N ALA A 563 63.12 16.32 25.04
CA ALA A 563 63.32 17.50 25.90
C ALA A 563 64.67 18.20 25.65
N ILE A 564 65.74 17.42 25.48
CA ILE A 564 67.09 17.94 25.19
C ILE A 564 67.17 18.61 23.82
N THR A 565 66.38 18.17 22.83
CA THR A 565 66.34 18.85 21.53
C THR A 565 65.83 20.29 21.62
N ILE A 566 65.01 20.60 22.64
CA ILE A 566 64.46 21.94 22.89
C ILE A 566 65.36 22.72 23.84
N GLU A 567 65.86 22.07 24.89
CA GLU A 567 66.77 22.64 25.88
C GLU A 567 68.03 21.77 26.07
N PRO A 568 69.12 22.06 25.34
CA PRO A 568 70.32 21.22 25.38
C PRO A 568 71.03 21.15 26.74
N ASN A 569 70.80 22.13 27.63
CA ASN A 569 71.53 22.31 28.88
C ASN A 569 70.83 21.74 30.12
N LEU A 570 69.89 20.81 29.96
CA LEU A 570 69.12 20.21 31.06
C LEU A 570 69.95 19.36 32.04
N GLY A 571 71.19 19.01 31.70
CA GLY A 571 72.04 18.14 32.53
C GLY A 571 71.56 16.68 32.60
N ILE A 572 70.58 16.30 31.77
CA ILE A 572 70.05 14.94 31.66
C ILE A 572 70.83 14.20 30.56
N ILE A 573 71.32 13.00 30.85
CA ILE A 573 71.79 12.05 29.83
C ILE A 573 70.65 11.04 29.65
N PRO A 574 69.90 11.04 28.52
CA PRO A 574 68.60 10.36 28.41
C PRO A 574 68.58 8.90 28.85
N GLU A 575 69.51 8.09 28.32
CA GLU A 575 69.57 6.67 28.64
C GLU A 575 70.00 6.42 30.08
N GLN A 576 70.90 7.26 30.61
CA GLN A 576 71.41 7.14 31.98
C GLN A 576 70.32 7.49 33.00
N GLU A 577 69.61 8.61 32.82
CA GLU A 577 68.50 9.03 33.69
C GLU A 577 67.37 7.99 33.66
N ALA A 578 67.00 7.48 32.48
CA ALA A 578 65.99 6.43 32.35
C ALA A 578 66.36 5.14 33.09
N LYS A 579 67.61 4.66 32.92
CA LYS A 579 68.11 3.48 33.64
C LYS A 579 68.21 3.71 35.13
N GLN A 580 68.63 4.89 35.57
CA GLN A 580 68.77 5.22 36.98
C GLN A 580 67.41 5.19 37.70
N ILE A 581 66.36 5.78 37.10
CA ILE A 581 65.00 5.74 37.66
C ILE A 581 64.45 4.31 37.66
N ALA A 582 64.58 3.57 36.55
CA ALA A 582 64.11 2.18 36.46
C ALA A 582 64.81 1.27 37.48
N ALA A 583 66.12 1.44 37.68
CA ALA A 583 66.89 0.71 38.70
C ALA A 583 66.41 1.04 40.11
N GLN A 584 66.06 2.30 40.42
CA GLN A 584 65.49 2.65 41.72
C GLN A 584 64.15 1.96 41.97
N VAL A 585 63.30 1.83 40.94
CA VAL A 585 62.03 1.09 41.03
C VAL A 585 62.26 -0.40 41.24
N LEU A 586 63.11 -1.02 40.42
CA LEU A 586 63.45 -2.45 40.54
C LEU A 586 64.02 -2.79 41.92
N VAL A 587 64.89 -1.93 42.47
CA VAL A 587 65.41 -2.08 43.83
C VAL A 587 64.31 -1.98 44.89
N SER A 588 63.38 -1.03 44.75
CA SER A 588 62.22 -0.92 45.65
C SER A 588 61.34 -2.15 45.59
N ASP A 589 61.01 -2.63 44.38
CA ASP A 589 60.18 -3.81 44.14
C ASP A 589 60.86 -5.07 44.70
N ALA A 590 62.17 -5.21 44.53
CA ALA A 590 62.96 -6.31 45.10
C ALA A 590 62.88 -6.31 46.64
N TYR A 591 62.97 -5.13 47.28
CA TYR A 591 62.80 -5.02 48.73
C TYR A 591 61.38 -5.37 49.19
N ASP A 592 60.34 -4.98 48.45
CA ASP A 592 58.96 -5.32 48.78
C ASP A 592 58.65 -6.82 48.56
N LEU A 593 59.20 -7.44 47.52
CA LEU A 593 59.16 -8.90 47.32
C LEU A 593 59.85 -9.63 48.49
N ALA A 594 61.00 -9.15 48.94
CA ALA A 594 61.72 -9.72 50.07
C ALA A 594 60.94 -9.60 51.39
N ARG A 595 60.28 -8.45 51.65
CA ARG A 595 59.38 -8.24 52.81
C ARG A 595 58.21 -9.24 52.80
N ASN A 596 57.73 -9.60 51.62
CA ASN A 596 56.66 -10.59 51.41
C ASN A 596 57.18 -12.04 51.33
N GLN A 597 58.40 -12.31 51.78
CA GLN A 597 59.05 -13.64 51.82
C GLN A 597 59.29 -14.31 50.44
N LYS A 598 59.19 -13.56 49.34
CA LYS A 598 59.47 -14.05 47.98
C LYS A 598 60.95 -13.89 47.62
N ILE A 599 61.84 -14.58 48.34
CA ILE A 599 63.30 -14.34 48.28
C ILE A 599 63.92 -14.62 46.90
N ALA A 600 63.47 -15.66 46.19
CA ALA A 600 63.99 -16.00 44.87
C ALA A 600 63.61 -14.96 43.80
N GLU A 601 62.36 -14.48 43.83
CA GLU A 601 61.88 -13.40 42.95
C GLU A 601 62.61 -12.07 43.26
N ALA A 602 62.85 -11.78 44.54
CA ALA A 602 63.61 -10.60 44.96
C ALA A 602 65.07 -10.64 44.47
N ALA A 603 65.76 -11.77 44.61
CA ALA A 603 67.14 -11.92 44.13
C ALA A 603 67.25 -11.75 42.62
N ALA A 604 66.31 -12.33 41.86
CA ALA A 604 66.26 -12.19 40.40
C ALA A 604 65.92 -10.76 39.93
N THR A 605 65.30 -9.94 40.78
CA THR A 605 65.01 -8.52 40.49
C THR A 605 66.20 -7.61 40.83
N PHE A 606 67.11 -8.04 41.72
CA PHE A 606 68.36 -7.33 42.04
C PHE A 606 69.48 -7.55 41.01
N GLU A 607 69.51 -8.75 40.40
CA GLU A 607 70.39 -9.08 39.27
C GLU A 607 69.98 -8.33 38.00
#